data_AF-A0A5C8ACX0-F1
#
_entry.id   AF-A0A5C8ACX0-F1
#
_cell.length_a   1.000
_cell.length_b   1.000
_cell.length_c   1.000
_cell.angle_alpha   90.00
_cell.angle_beta   90.00
_cell.angle_gamma   90.00
#
_symmetry.space_group_name_H-M   'P 1'
#
loop_
_entity.id
_entity.type
_entity.pdbx_description
1 polymer ?
#
loop_
_entity_poly.entity_id
_entity_poly.type
_entity_poly.pdbx_seq_one_letter_code
_entity_poly.pdbx_strand_id
1 'polypeptide(L)'
;MKNTYTLQGQSFVFNALFILMNLAGLALVTMGFHENFENSKWVYAGIGFGIMALSIGGIVILKGRLFMSYVSRVLVGGLFIVSGLIKANDPIGFSYKLEEYFEDGALAFRIKEWFGAPGFSLEYLIPFALWLSVLICVAEIVLGVLVLIGGKIKAVSWLLVLMMLFFTFLTWHTANCDGNTKFVDRDTYDLNTEIAGIKLEESKTNKDIKIISKGNGELVVDEMKQPQCVSDCGCFGDAMKGSIGRSLTPTESLWKDIILLYLVVWIFISQRRIEPNSTKDNLYIIPISLVFIAFFSYIFGWYFPLAFGLVALLAALWILRAGGKLFGNYWGSALVVTVLCFIMTTYVLRYEPIKDYRPYAVGSNLREKMLDGIPGVFESGMLLKNKKTGKEEFWSEKQYMDPNRKVWEDKNYTLVKMDTKEIKKGKLPSIDSAQFNPSIEFAAIGKQEKQLKYVQQQLKKVNVDGVLLLDKAYNSEIQVLASEYDLVNYDTASFRFIRNIQMPDPNMTELSIRDFLLEAPTAFIVFAKDLTTADFSEIATWKQMYAATKKRNIPFVMVCAGSRADIDAWRNKHQFQVPVFGLDFIELKVIARSNPSLMVLQKGVVKGKYPHRSLPKFDWIQKHVLNKK
;
A
#
# COMPACT_ATOMS: atom_id res chain seq x y z
N MET A 1 -37.53 19.67 -37.39
CA MET A 1 -37.27 20.27 -36.06
C MET A 1 -36.15 19.49 -35.38
N LYS A 2 -34.98 20.10 -35.13
CA LYS A 2 -33.95 19.49 -34.28
C LYS A 2 -34.52 19.45 -32.86
N ASN A 3 -34.74 18.25 -32.30
CA ASN A 3 -35.13 18.09 -30.90
C ASN A 3 -34.07 18.77 -30.01
N THR A 4 -34.40 19.92 -29.45
CA THR A 4 -33.54 20.59 -28.45
C THR A 4 -33.59 19.78 -27.16
N TYR A 5 -32.49 19.13 -26.81
CA TYR A 5 -32.40 18.39 -25.55
C TYR A 5 -32.23 19.40 -24.40
N THR A 6 -33.16 19.38 -23.44
CA THR A 6 -33.11 20.24 -22.26
C THR A 6 -32.54 19.47 -21.07
N LEU A 7 -31.84 20.17 -20.16
CA LEU A 7 -31.34 19.57 -18.92
C LEU A 7 -32.47 19.00 -18.06
N GLN A 8 -33.63 19.65 -18.06
CA GLN A 8 -34.80 19.24 -17.26
C GLN A 8 -35.53 18.01 -17.84
N GLY A 9 -35.28 17.66 -19.11
CA GLY A 9 -36.06 16.65 -19.82
C GLY A 9 -37.52 17.07 -19.92
N GLN A 10 -38.44 16.14 -19.66
CA GLN A 10 -39.89 16.41 -19.60
C GLN A 10 -40.36 16.95 -18.24
N SER A 11 -39.66 16.63 -17.16
CA SER A 11 -39.92 17.17 -15.82
C SER A 11 -38.66 17.15 -14.97
N PHE A 12 -38.27 18.32 -14.45
CA PHE A 12 -37.10 18.44 -13.58
C PHE A 12 -37.27 17.65 -12.27
N VAL A 13 -38.43 17.78 -11.62
CA VAL A 13 -38.69 17.16 -10.30
C VAL A 13 -38.67 15.63 -10.40
N PHE A 14 -39.37 15.06 -11.38
CA PHE A 14 -39.39 13.61 -11.54
C PHE A 14 -38.04 13.06 -11.99
N ASN A 15 -37.31 13.76 -12.87
CA ASN A 15 -35.96 13.34 -13.24
C ASN A 15 -34.99 13.41 -12.04
N ALA A 16 -35.07 14.45 -11.20
CA ALA A 16 -34.29 14.54 -9.97
C ALA A 16 -34.59 13.37 -9.01
N LEU A 17 -35.89 13.07 -8.81
CA LEU A 17 -36.33 11.96 -7.97
C LEU A 17 -35.81 10.62 -8.50
N PHE A 18 -35.95 10.34 -9.80
CA PHE A 18 -35.46 9.10 -10.38
C PHE A 18 -33.93 8.98 -10.29
N ILE A 19 -33.18 10.08 -10.44
CA ILE A 19 -31.72 10.05 -10.26
C ILE A 19 -31.36 9.74 -8.80
N LEU A 20 -32.03 10.37 -7.82
CA LEU A 20 -31.82 10.06 -6.41
C LEU A 20 -32.16 8.60 -6.08
N MET A 21 -33.28 8.10 -6.60
CA MET A 21 -33.66 6.69 -6.48
C MET A 21 -32.61 5.78 -7.11
N ASN A 22 -32.06 6.16 -8.27
CA ASN A 22 -31.05 5.37 -8.96
C ASN A 22 -29.76 5.25 -8.13
N LEU A 23 -29.28 6.36 -7.56
CA LEU A 23 -28.11 6.38 -6.68
C LEU A 23 -28.38 5.62 -5.38
N ALA A 24 -29.57 5.73 -4.81
CA ALA A 24 -29.97 4.95 -3.63
C ALA A 24 -30.03 3.44 -3.94
N GLY A 25 -30.58 3.06 -5.09
CA GLY A 25 -30.59 1.67 -5.56
C GLY A 25 -29.17 1.13 -5.74
N LEU A 26 -28.26 1.93 -6.31
CA LEU A 26 -26.84 1.57 -6.45
C LEU A 26 -26.16 1.37 -5.09
N ALA A 27 -26.46 2.23 -4.11
CA ALA A 27 -25.97 2.07 -2.75
C ALA A 27 -26.47 0.76 -2.11
N LEU A 28 -27.76 0.42 -2.29
CA LEU A 28 -28.35 -0.83 -1.79
C LEU A 28 -27.73 -2.07 -2.45
N VAL A 29 -27.48 -2.04 -3.77
CA VAL A 29 -26.74 -3.11 -4.44
C VAL A 29 -25.36 -3.28 -3.82
N THR A 30 -24.63 -2.19 -3.65
CA THR A 30 -23.29 -2.20 -3.04
C THR A 30 -23.32 -2.78 -1.63
N MET A 31 -24.32 -2.39 -0.81
CA MET A 31 -24.53 -2.96 0.52
C MET A 31 -24.80 -4.47 0.46
N GLY A 32 -25.62 -4.93 -0.49
CA GLY A 32 -25.94 -6.35 -0.64
C GLY A 32 -24.72 -7.24 -0.96
N PHE A 33 -23.66 -6.69 -1.54
CA PHE A 33 -22.40 -7.40 -1.81
C PHE A 33 -21.27 -7.08 -0.83
N HIS A 34 -21.58 -6.38 0.27
CA HIS A 34 -20.66 -6.14 1.36
C HIS A 34 -20.79 -7.25 2.43
N GLU A 35 -19.68 -7.69 3.02
CA GLU A 35 -19.62 -8.80 3.98
C GLU A 35 -20.58 -8.62 5.19
N ASN A 36 -20.68 -7.40 5.73
CA ASN A 36 -21.61 -7.06 6.81
C ASN A 36 -23.09 -7.37 6.53
N PHE A 37 -23.52 -7.49 5.27
CA PHE A 37 -24.91 -7.75 4.90
C PHE A 37 -25.13 -9.10 4.22
N GLU A 38 -24.18 -10.03 4.35
CA GLU A 38 -24.20 -11.34 3.69
C GLU A 38 -25.53 -12.10 3.92
N ASN A 39 -26.06 -12.08 5.14
CA ASN A 39 -27.33 -12.73 5.51
C ASN A 39 -28.55 -12.14 4.79
N SER A 40 -28.47 -10.87 4.37
CA SER A 40 -29.54 -10.14 3.68
C SER A 40 -29.15 -9.76 2.26
N LYS A 41 -28.11 -10.38 1.69
CA LYS A 41 -27.56 -10.09 0.37
C LYS A 41 -28.63 -10.03 -0.71
N TRP A 42 -29.46 -11.07 -0.80
CA TRP A 42 -30.50 -11.16 -1.81
C TRP A 42 -31.59 -10.10 -1.67
N VAL A 43 -31.88 -9.67 -0.43
CA VAL A 43 -32.87 -8.62 -0.15
C VAL A 43 -32.33 -7.26 -0.59
N TYR A 44 -31.14 -6.88 -0.11
CA TYR A 44 -30.53 -5.59 -0.47
C TYR A 44 -30.23 -5.51 -1.97
N ALA A 45 -29.63 -6.56 -2.55
CA ALA A 45 -29.33 -6.60 -3.98
C ALA A 45 -30.61 -6.62 -4.83
N GLY A 46 -31.60 -7.42 -4.48
CA GLY A 46 -32.87 -7.52 -5.21
C GLY A 46 -33.65 -6.21 -5.21
N ILE A 47 -33.81 -5.59 -4.04
CA ILE A 47 -34.45 -4.27 -3.91
C ILE A 47 -33.65 -3.21 -4.66
N GLY A 48 -32.32 -3.21 -4.50
CA GLY A 48 -31.42 -2.28 -5.17
C GLY A 48 -31.54 -2.35 -6.69
N PHE A 49 -31.44 -3.54 -7.28
CA PHE A 49 -31.61 -3.74 -8.72
C PHE A 49 -33.01 -3.37 -9.20
N GLY A 50 -34.06 -3.68 -8.42
CA GLY A 50 -35.44 -3.28 -8.73
C GLY A 50 -35.60 -1.76 -8.80
N ILE A 51 -35.11 -1.03 -7.79
CA ILE A 51 -35.13 0.44 -7.76
C ILE A 51 -34.29 1.02 -8.91
N MET A 52 -33.12 0.45 -9.19
CA MET A 52 -32.27 0.87 -10.30
C MET A 52 -32.98 0.68 -11.65
N ALA A 53 -33.60 -0.47 -11.91
CA ALA A 53 -34.30 -0.74 -13.16
C ALA A 53 -35.48 0.22 -13.37
N LEU A 54 -36.30 0.44 -12.32
CA LEU A 54 -37.42 1.37 -12.35
C LEU A 54 -36.95 2.81 -12.60
N SER A 55 -35.92 3.25 -11.89
CA SER A 55 -35.37 4.60 -12.07
C SER A 55 -34.69 4.81 -13.42
N ILE A 56 -33.97 3.82 -13.96
CA ILE A 56 -33.42 3.85 -15.32
C ILE A 56 -34.56 4.03 -16.33
N GLY A 57 -35.64 3.26 -16.20
CA GLY A 57 -36.84 3.39 -17.03
C GLY A 57 -37.41 4.81 -16.99
N GLY A 58 -37.61 5.35 -15.78
CA GLY A 58 -38.09 6.71 -15.56
C GLY A 58 -37.19 7.78 -16.20
N ILE A 59 -35.88 7.72 -15.99
CA ILE A 59 -34.89 8.64 -16.59
C ILE A 59 -34.93 8.57 -18.13
N VAL A 60 -35.11 7.38 -18.70
CA VAL A 60 -35.18 7.20 -20.15
C VAL A 60 -36.48 7.79 -20.71
N ILE A 61 -37.64 7.45 -20.11
CA ILE A 61 -38.97 7.89 -20.55
C ILE A 61 -39.08 9.41 -20.48
N LEU A 62 -38.68 10.00 -19.35
CA LEU A 62 -38.75 11.45 -19.11
C LEU A 62 -37.58 12.23 -19.73
N LYS A 63 -36.77 11.59 -20.58
CA LYS A 63 -35.62 12.16 -21.28
C LYS A 63 -34.56 12.78 -20.35
N GLY A 64 -34.46 12.33 -19.10
CA GLY A 64 -33.53 12.81 -18.06
C GLY A 64 -32.08 12.38 -18.19
N ARG A 65 -31.70 11.68 -19.28
CA ARG A 65 -30.33 11.14 -19.47
C ARG A 65 -29.25 12.23 -19.37
N LEU A 66 -29.54 13.43 -19.88
CA LEU A 66 -28.63 14.57 -19.81
C LEU A 66 -28.42 14.99 -18.36
N PHE A 67 -29.49 15.08 -17.56
CA PHE A 67 -29.38 15.42 -16.13
C PHE A 67 -28.57 14.37 -15.35
N MET A 68 -28.85 13.09 -15.56
CA MET A 68 -28.07 12.01 -14.94
C MET A 68 -26.58 12.13 -15.30
N SER A 69 -26.26 12.46 -16.56
CA SER A 69 -24.87 12.69 -16.94
C SER A 69 -24.22 13.87 -16.21
N TYR A 70 -24.94 14.96 -15.92
CA TYR A 70 -24.39 16.08 -15.14
C TYR A 70 -24.08 15.67 -13.70
N VAL A 71 -24.97 14.90 -13.05
CA VAL A 71 -24.74 14.34 -11.72
C VAL A 71 -23.53 13.40 -11.75
N SER A 72 -23.46 12.48 -12.71
CA SER A 72 -22.31 11.59 -12.88
C SER A 72 -21.00 12.35 -13.11
N ARG A 73 -21.00 13.43 -13.91
CA ARG A 73 -19.81 14.26 -14.15
C ARG A 73 -19.29 14.88 -12.86
N VAL A 74 -20.17 15.42 -12.02
CA VAL A 74 -19.80 16.01 -10.72
C VAL A 74 -19.15 14.97 -9.81
N LEU A 75 -19.76 13.79 -9.67
CA LEU A 75 -19.27 12.72 -8.80
C LEU A 75 -17.95 12.13 -9.31
N VAL A 76 -17.91 11.73 -10.59
CA VAL A 76 -16.71 11.13 -11.22
C VAL A 76 -15.58 12.15 -11.27
N GLY A 77 -15.84 13.37 -11.76
CA GLY A 77 -14.81 14.40 -11.92
C GLY A 77 -14.24 14.88 -10.59
N GLY A 78 -15.11 15.08 -9.59
CA GLY A 78 -14.67 15.44 -8.24
C GLY A 78 -13.85 14.33 -7.59
N LEU A 79 -14.27 13.06 -7.70
CA LEU A 79 -13.53 11.94 -7.13
C LEU A 79 -12.19 11.74 -7.84
N PHE A 80 -12.13 11.86 -9.16
CA PHE A 80 -10.89 11.74 -9.94
C PHE A 80 -9.86 12.80 -9.56
N ILE A 81 -10.30 14.05 -9.33
CA ILE A 81 -9.40 15.11 -8.84
C ILE A 81 -8.85 14.73 -7.47
N VAL A 82 -9.69 14.29 -6.53
CA VAL A 82 -9.26 13.90 -5.19
C VAL A 82 -8.32 12.70 -5.23
N SER A 83 -8.77 11.58 -5.81
CA SER A 83 -8.05 10.32 -5.89
C SER A 83 -6.72 10.48 -6.63
N GLY A 84 -6.73 11.14 -7.79
CA GLY A 84 -5.51 11.44 -8.54
C GLY A 84 -4.53 12.31 -7.76
N LEU A 85 -5.01 13.28 -6.98
CA LEU A 85 -4.14 14.13 -6.16
C LEU A 85 -3.57 13.41 -4.93
N ILE A 86 -4.35 12.54 -4.29
CA ILE A 86 -3.86 11.69 -3.20
C ILE A 86 -2.70 10.81 -3.70
N LYS A 87 -2.85 10.19 -4.87
CA LYS A 87 -1.76 9.41 -5.48
C LYS A 87 -0.58 10.30 -5.91
N ALA A 88 -0.85 11.46 -6.50
CA ALA A 88 0.18 12.40 -6.92
C ALA A 88 0.98 13.02 -5.75
N ASN A 89 0.44 12.98 -4.53
CA ASN A 89 1.15 13.40 -3.32
C ASN A 89 2.18 12.36 -2.85
N ASP A 90 2.01 11.08 -3.19
CA ASP A 90 3.01 10.02 -2.98
C ASP A 90 3.09 9.07 -4.20
N PRO A 91 3.61 9.55 -5.34
CA PRO A 91 3.67 8.76 -6.57
C PRO A 91 4.67 7.59 -6.47
N ILE A 92 5.64 7.66 -5.54
CA ILE A 92 6.57 6.56 -5.27
C ILE A 92 5.85 5.43 -4.53
N GLY A 93 5.00 5.76 -3.55
CA GLY A 93 4.14 4.76 -2.90
C GLY A 93 3.23 4.05 -3.90
N PHE A 94 2.61 4.81 -4.82
CA PHE A 94 1.79 4.22 -5.87
C PHE A 94 2.62 3.41 -6.89
N SER A 95 3.88 3.78 -7.17
CA SER A 95 4.73 2.99 -8.08
C SER A 95 5.07 1.63 -7.50
N TYR A 96 5.34 1.52 -6.19
CA TYR A 96 5.55 0.22 -5.55
C TYR A 96 4.33 -0.70 -5.69
N LYS A 97 3.11 -0.14 -5.67
CA LYS A 97 1.91 -0.93 -5.97
C LYS A 97 1.84 -1.40 -7.42
N LEU A 98 2.30 -0.60 -8.38
CA LEU A 98 2.42 -1.05 -9.76
C LEU A 98 3.49 -2.14 -9.92
N GLU A 99 4.63 -2.02 -9.22
CA GLU A 99 5.66 -3.06 -9.18
C GLU A 99 5.08 -4.39 -8.69
N GLU A 100 4.35 -4.39 -7.56
CA GLU A 100 3.65 -5.57 -7.03
C GLU A 100 2.68 -6.19 -8.06
N TYR A 101 2.03 -5.39 -8.92
CA TYR A 101 1.15 -5.92 -9.97
C TYR A 101 1.90 -6.47 -11.19
N PHE A 102 3.12 -6.00 -11.44
CA PHE A 102 3.94 -6.41 -12.59
C PHE A 102 4.78 -7.66 -12.30
N GLU A 103 4.91 -8.05 -11.04
CA GLU A 103 5.50 -9.32 -10.65
C GLU A 103 4.76 -10.52 -11.25
N ASP A 104 5.51 -11.57 -11.56
CA ASP A 104 5.02 -12.69 -12.34
C ASP A 104 3.90 -13.49 -11.66
N GLY A 105 3.92 -13.54 -10.32
CA GLY A 105 2.88 -14.14 -9.50
C GLY A 105 1.59 -13.32 -9.38
N ALA A 106 1.58 -12.06 -9.82
CA ALA A 106 0.45 -11.17 -9.69
C ALA A 106 -0.41 -11.17 -10.97
N LEU A 107 -0.29 -10.12 -11.82
CA LEU A 107 -1.16 -9.98 -12.98
C LEU A 107 -0.80 -10.97 -14.11
N ALA A 108 0.50 -11.24 -14.30
CA ALA A 108 0.98 -12.10 -15.37
C ALA A 108 0.46 -13.54 -15.22
N PHE A 109 0.36 -14.05 -13.98
CA PHE A 109 -0.23 -15.35 -13.66
C PHE A 109 -1.58 -15.61 -14.33
N ARG A 110 -2.51 -14.64 -14.36
CA ARG A 110 -3.81 -14.83 -15.04
C ARG A 110 -3.66 -15.07 -16.53
N ILE A 111 -2.71 -14.38 -17.16
CA ILE A 111 -2.44 -14.54 -18.59
C ILE A 111 -1.76 -15.90 -18.83
N LYS A 112 -0.83 -16.31 -17.95
CA LYS A 112 -0.20 -17.64 -17.97
C LYS A 112 -1.28 -18.75 -17.93
N GLU A 113 -2.26 -18.63 -17.03
CA GLU A 113 -3.38 -19.58 -16.91
C GLU A 113 -4.33 -19.54 -18.12
N TRP A 114 -4.86 -18.38 -18.47
CA TRP A 114 -5.94 -18.28 -19.47
C TRP A 114 -5.49 -18.63 -20.87
N PHE A 115 -4.23 -18.33 -21.19
CA PHE A 115 -3.68 -18.52 -22.53
C PHE A 115 -2.63 -19.62 -22.61
N GLY A 116 -2.35 -20.34 -21.51
CA GLY A 116 -1.35 -21.41 -21.48
C GLY A 116 0.04 -20.92 -21.86
N ALA A 117 0.40 -19.69 -21.47
CA ALA A 117 1.62 -19.00 -21.87
C ALA A 117 2.58 -18.84 -20.67
N PRO A 118 3.21 -19.91 -20.16
CA PRO A 118 3.92 -19.91 -18.87
C PRO A 118 5.13 -18.96 -18.83
N GLY A 119 5.72 -18.60 -19.97
CA GLY A 119 6.84 -17.64 -20.06
C GLY A 119 6.42 -16.17 -20.21
N PHE A 120 5.13 -15.84 -20.08
CA PHE A 120 4.67 -14.46 -20.17
C PHE A 120 4.99 -13.68 -18.89
N SER A 121 5.85 -12.67 -18.96
CA SER A 121 6.20 -11.82 -17.82
C SER A 121 5.77 -10.37 -18.04
N LEU A 122 5.47 -9.64 -16.96
CA LEU A 122 5.26 -8.19 -16.97
C LEU A 122 6.39 -7.42 -16.27
N GLU A 123 7.43 -8.10 -15.78
CA GLU A 123 8.51 -7.49 -15.00
C GLU A 123 9.29 -6.42 -15.78
N TYR A 124 9.29 -6.49 -17.11
CA TYR A 124 9.88 -5.45 -17.96
C TYR A 124 9.24 -4.06 -17.78
N LEU A 125 8.05 -3.97 -17.16
CA LEU A 125 7.38 -2.71 -16.81
C LEU A 125 7.83 -2.14 -15.45
N ILE A 126 8.48 -2.92 -14.58
CA ILE A 126 8.94 -2.50 -13.24
C ILE A 126 9.83 -1.25 -13.31
N PRO A 127 10.84 -1.15 -14.19
CA PRO A 127 11.65 0.07 -14.31
C PRO A 127 10.85 1.32 -14.70
N PHE A 128 9.70 1.15 -15.35
CA PHE A 128 8.82 2.23 -15.78
C PHE A 128 7.70 2.53 -14.78
N ALA A 129 7.59 1.78 -13.68
CA ALA A 129 6.49 1.90 -12.72
C ALA A 129 6.35 3.31 -12.14
N LEU A 130 7.46 3.99 -11.81
CA LEU A 130 7.42 5.37 -11.31
C LEU A 130 6.88 6.35 -12.36
N TRP A 131 7.30 6.19 -13.62
CA TRP A 131 6.83 7.03 -14.71
C TRP A 131 5.34 6.79 -14.99
N LEU A 132 4.91 5.52 -15.02
CA LEU A 132 3.51 5.14 -15.19
C LEU A 132 2.64 5.67 -14.04
N SER A 133 3.11 5.57 -12.80
CA SER A 133 2.45 6.12 -11.62
C SER A 133 2.16 7.61 -11.79
N VAL A 134 3.17 8.41 -12.14
CA VAL A 134 2.99 9.85 -12.37
C VAL A 134 2.02 10.11 -13.53
N LEU A 135 2.16 9.39 -14.64
CA LEU A 135 1.29 9.54 -15.81
C LEU A 135 -0.18 9.26 -15.47
N ILE A 136 -0.46 8.16 -14.77
CA ILE A 136 -1.81 7.77 -14.36
C ILE A 136 -2.41 8.83 -13.43
N CYS A 137 -1.64 9.31 -12.44
CA CYS A 137 -2.11 10.36 -11.52
C CYS A 137 -2.47 11.65 -12.26
N VAL A 138 -1.61 12.10 -13.18
CA VAL A 138 -1.83 13.30 -13.99
C VAL A 138 -3.05 13.11 -14.89
N ALA A 139 -3.16 11.96 -15.57
CA ALA A 139 -4.27 11.65 -16.45
C ALA A 139 -5.61 11.64 -15.68
N GLU A 140 -5.65 11.04 -14.50
CA GLU A 140 -6.86 11.00 -13.64
C GLU A 140 -7.34 12.42 -13.29
N ILE A 141 -6.43 13.29 -12.83
CA ILE A 141 -6.77 14.69 -12.48
C ILE A 141 -7.22 15.48 -13.73
N VAL A 142 -6.51 15.34 -14.85
CA VAL A 142 -6.82 16.07 -16.10
C VAL A 142 -8.18 15.64 -16.64
N LEU A 143 -8.45 14.34 -16.71
CA LEU A 143 -9.77 13.81 -17.11
C LEU A 143 -10.87 14.28 -16.15
N GLY A 144 -10.57 14.32 -14.84
CA GLY A 144 -11.45 14.86 -13.81
C GLY A 144 -11.82 16.33 -14.04
N VAL A 145 -10.84 17.19 -14.33
CA VAL A 145 -11.10 18.61 -14.64
C VAL A 145 -11.86 18.77 -15.96
N LEU A 146 -11.45 18.06 -17.02
CA LEU A 146 -12.08 18.16 -18.33
C LEU A 146 -13.55 17.70 -18.32
N VAL A 147 -13.87 16.64 -17.57
CA VAL A 147 -15.26 16.17 -17.46
C VAL A 147 -16.14 17.16 -16.70
N LEU A 148 -15.60 17.86 -15.70
CA LEU A 148 -16.32 18.91 -14.97
C LEU A 148 -16.62 20.12 -15.85
N ILE A 149 -15.63 20.63 -16.60
CA ILE A 149 -15.82 21.81 -17.47
C ILE A 149 -16.50 21.50 -18.82
N GLY A 150 -16.83 20.23 -19.09
CA GLY A 150 -17.49 19.82 -20.34
C GLY A 150 -16.56 19.80 -21.55
N GLY A 151 -15.26 19.69 -21.33
CA GLY A 151 -14.25 19.76 -22.37
C GLY A 151 -14.11 18.45 -23.13
N LYS A 152 -14.26 18.50 -24.47
CA LYS A 152 -14.00 17.37 -25.39
C LYS A 152 -14.61 16.04 -24.91
N ILE A 153 -15.85 16.09 -24.42
CA ILE A 153 -16.49 14.97 -23.71
C ILE A 153 -16.50 13.65 -24.49
N LYS A 154 -16.58 13.66 -25.82
CA LYS A 154 -16.46 12.43 -26.61
C LYS A 154 -15.14 11.70 -26.33
N ALA A 155 -14.01 12.39 -26.50
CA ALA A 155 -12.69 11.81 -26.25
C ALA A 155 -12.50 11.47 -24.77
N VAL A 156 -12.86 12.39 -23.87
CA VAL A 156 -12.75 12.19 -22.41
C VAL A 156 -13.58 10.98 -21.96
N SER A 157 -14.81 10.82 -22.44
CA SER A 157 -15.67 9.69 -22.04
C SER A 157 -15.13 8.34 -22.51
N TRP A 158 -14.52 8.26 -23.71
CA TRP A 158 -13.83 7.05 -24.15
C TRP A 158 -12.62 6.73 -23.27
N LEU A 159 -11.80 7.72 -22.94
CA LEU A 159 -10.64 7.54 -22.05
C LEU A 159 -11.08 7.13 -20.64
N LEU A 160 -12.14 7.73 -20.11
CA LEU A 160 -12.73 7.36 -18.83
C LEU A 160 -13.21 5.91 -18.83
N VAL A 161 -13.94 5.48 -19.87
CA VAL A 161 -14.40 4.09 -19.99
C VAL A 161 -13.20 3.14 -20.03
N LEU A 162 -12.20 3.41 -20.87
CA LEU A 162 -11.00 2.57 -20.99
C LEU A 162 -10.26 2.46 -19.66
N MET A 163 -10.03 3.59 -19.00
CA MET A 163 -9.33 3.63 -17.73
C MET A 163 -10.12 2.91 -16.62
N MET A 164 -11.44 3.11 -16.55
CA MET A 164 -12.28 2.43 -15.57
C MET A 164 -12.39 0.93 -15.84
N LEU A 165 -12.47 0.49 -17.10
CA LEU A 165 -12.45 -0.94 -17.42
C LEU A 165 -11.13 -1.59 -16.98
N PHE A 166 -10.01 -0.90 -17.19
CA PHE A 166 -8.70 -1.34 -16.74
C PHE A 166 -8.63 -1.45 -15.19
N PHE A 167 -9.02 -0.42 -14.45
CA PHE A 167 -8.99 -0.46 -12.98
C PHE A 167 -10.01 -1.44 -12.38
N THR A 168 -11.20 -1.58 -12.97
CA THR A 168 -12.17 -2.60 -12.57
C THR A 168 -11.60 -4.00 -12.79
N PHE A 169 -10.85 -4.22 -13.86
CA PHE A 169 -10.16 -5.50 -14.09
C PHE A 169 -9.06 -5.76 -13.05
N LEU A 170 -8.23 -4.76 -12.73
CA LEU A 170 -7.18 -4.88 -11.70
C LEU A 170 -7.77 -5.17 -10.31
N THR A 171 -8.81 -4.43 -9.92
CA THR A 171 -9.49 -4.65 -8.63
C THR A 171 -10.21 -5.98 -8.58
N TRP A 172 -10.82 -6.42 -9.68
CA TRP A 172 -11.41 -7.76 -9.80
C TRP A 172 -10.36 -8.85 -9.63
N HIS A 173 -9.22 -8.73 -10.33
CA HIS A 173 -8.11 -9.66 -10.20
C HIS A 173 -7.66 -9.79 -8.73
N THR A 174 -7.52 -8.65 -8.06
CA THR A 174 -7.10 -8.57 -6.65
C THR A 174 -8.15 -9.20 -5.71
N ALA A 175 -9.44 -8.93 -5.95
CA ALA A 175 -10.53 -9.45 -5.13
C ALA A 175 -10.76 -10.97 -5.29
N ASN A 176 -10.37 -11.53 -6.44
CA ASN A 176 -10.53 -12.94 -6.76
C ASN A 176 -9.21 -13.74 -6.68
N CYS A 177 -8.16 -13.19 -6.07
CA CYS A 177 -6.89 -13.88 -5.89
C CYS A 177 -7.01 -14.97 -4.80
N ASP A 178 -6.53 -16.18 -5.11
CA ASP A 178 -6.47 -17.30 -4.18
C ASP A 178 -5.03 -17.82 -4.10
N GLY A 179 -4.37 -17.56 -2.98
CA GLY A 179 -2.98 -17.97 -2.74
C GLY A 179 -2.77 -19.49 -2.61
N ASN A 180 -3.84 -20.28 -2.55
CA ASN A 180 -3.73 -21.75 -2.51
C ASN A 180 -3.65 -22.38 -3.91
N THR A 181 -3.98 -21.62 -4.96
CA THR A 181 -3.83 -22.09 -6.34
C THR A 181 -2.36 -22.13 -6.72
N LYS A 182 -1.99 -23.02 -7.65
CA LYS A 182 -0.62 -23.10 -8.18
C LYS A 182 -0.65 -22.92 -9.69
N PHE A 183 0.40 -22.35 -10.23
CA PHE A 183 0.52 -22.08 -11.65
C PHE A 183 1.91 -22.39 -12.17
N VAL A 184 1.97 -22.78 -13.45
CA VAL A 184 3.24 -23.04 -14.11
C VAL A 184 3.86 -21.73 -14.53
N ASP A 185 5.04 -21.47 -13.99
CA ASP A 185 5.91 -20.37 -14.38
C ASP A 185 7.10 -20.91 -15.17
N ARG A 186 7.43 -20.30 -16.31
CA ARG A 186 8.58 -20.72 -17.14
C ARG A 186 9.66 -19.66 -17.15
N ASP A 187 10.77 -19.98 -16.50
CA ASP A 187 11.95 -19.15 -16.45
C ASP A 187 13.08 -19.71 -17.31
N THR A 188 13.93 -18.82 -17.85
CA THR A 188 15.13 -19.19 -18.60
C THR A 188 16.36 -18.63 -17.89
N TYR A 189 17.30 -19.51 -17.56
CA TYR A 189 18.53 -19.19 -16.84
C TYR A 189 19.74 -19.47 -17.73
N ASP A 190 20.79 -18.65 -17.62
CA ASP A 190 22.10 -18.98 -18.20
C ASP A 190 22.72 -20.14 -17.40
N LEU A 191 23.19 -21.17 -18.10
CA LEU A 191 23.74 -22.40 -17.51
C LEU A 191 24.95 -22.17 -16.61
N ASN A 192 25.66 -21.05 -16.78
CA ASN A 192 26.83 -20.72 -15.98
C ASN A 192 26.50 -20.03 -14.66
N THR A 193 25.22 -19.72 -14.40
CA THR A 193 24.80 -19.07 -13.17
C THR A 193 24.60 -20.08 -12.04
N GLU A 194 24.89 -19.66 -10.80
CA GLU A 194 24.69 -20.47 -9.60
C GLU A 194 23.22 -20.93 -9.44
N ILE A 195 22.28 -20.06 -9.85
CA ILE A 195 20.83 -20.31 -9.81
C ILE A 195 20.46 -21.50 -10.70
N ALA A 196 21.05 -21.64 -11.89
CA ALA A 196 20.81 -22.77 -12.78
C ALA A 196 21.26 -24.09 -12.15
N GLY A 197 22.39 -24.08 -11.42
CA GLY A 197 22.89 -25.23 -10.66
C GLY A 197 21.93 -25.63 -9.53
N ILE A 198 21.44 -24.66 -8.76
CA ILE A 198 20.46 -24.88 -7.68
C ILE A 198 19.17 -25.49 -8.24
N LYS A 199 18.59 -24.91 -9.29
CA LYS A 199 17.33 -25.40 -9.89
C LYS A 199 17.46 -26.80 -10.48
N LEU A 200 18.63 -27.17 -11.02
CA LEU A 200 18.91 -28.54 -11.46
C LEU A 200 18.91 -29.54 -10.30
N GLU A 201 19.49 -29.19 -9.15
CA GLU A 201 19.47 -30.06 -7.97
C GLU A 201 18.07 -30.13 -7.35
N GLU A 202 17.37 -28.99 -7.21
CA GLU A 202 15.99 -28.94 -6.70
C GLU A 202 15.04 -29.79 -7.54
N SER A 203 15.20 -29.81 -8.87
CA SER A 203 14.34 -30.60 -9.77
C SER A 203 14.42 -32.12 -9.53
N LYS A 204 15.48 -32.62 -8.87
CA LYS A 204 15.63 -34.05 -8.56
C LYS A 204 14.75 -34.46 -7.37
N THR A 205 14.53 -33.54 -6.43
CA THR A 205 13.80 -33.80 -5.18
C THR A 205 12.40 -33.19 -5.18
N ASN A 206 12.20 -32.08 -5.88
CA ASN A 206 10.96 -31.32 -5.90
C ASN A 206 10.16 -31.60 -7.19
N LYS A 207 8.97 -32.21 -7.04
CA LYS A 207 8.07 -32.53 -8.15
C LYS A 207 7.40 -31.30 -8.78
N ASP A 208 7.46 -30.16 -8.10
CA ASP A 208 6.91 -28.89 -8.60
C ASP A 208 7.84 -28.21 -9.61
N ILE A 209 9.07 -28.73 -9.82
CA ILE A 209 10.06 -28.17 -10.74
C ILE A 209 10.33 -29.17 -11.87
N LYS A 210 10.22 -28.73 -13.12
CA LYS A 210 10.42 -29.54 -14.32
C LYS A 210 11.37 -28.84 -15.28
N ILE A 211 12.47 -29.50 -15.62
CA ILE A 211 13.39 -29.01 -16.66
C ILE A 211 12.77 -29.28 -18.04
N ILE A 212 12.62 -28.21 -18.84
CA ILE A 212 12.04 -28.28 -20.18
C ILE A 212 13.13 -28.43 -21.24
N SER A 213 14.21 -27.68 -21.12
CA SER A 213 15.37 -27.81 -22.00
C SER A 213 16.66 -27.43 -21.29
N LYS A 214 17.75 -28.08 -21.74
CA LYS A 214 19.13 -27.81 -21.30
C LYS A 214 20.02 -27.87 -22.54
N GLY A 215 20.44 -26.72 -23.07
CA GLY A 215 21.20 -26.64 -24.32
C GLY A 215 21.47 -25.21 -24.75
N ASN A 216 22.43 -25.00 -25.66
CA ASN A 216 22.81 -23.67 -26.18
C ASN A 216 23.27 -22.64 -25.13
N GLY A 217 23.75 -23.08 -23.96
CA GLY A 217 24.13 -22.17 -22.87
C GLY A 217 22.96 -21.76 -21.96
N GLU A 218 21.74 -22.25 -22.21
CA GLU A 218 20.53 -21.91 -21.47
C GLU A 218 19.87 -23.14 -20.81
N LEU A 219 19.20 -22.89 -19.69
CA LEU A 219 18.38 -23.81 -18.93
C LEU A 219 16.96 -23.25 -18.83
N VAL A 220 15.98 -23.96 -19.39
CA VAL A 220 14.57 -23.59 -19.29
C VAL A 220 13.88 -24.47 -18.26
N VAL A 221 13.24 -23.85 -17.28
CA VAL A 221 12.63 -24.51 -16.12
C VAL A 221 11.17 -24.09 -15.99
N ASP A 222 10.29 -25.08 -15.85
CA ASP A 222 8.91 -24.88 -15.41
C ASP A 222 8.83 -25.10 -13.89
N GLU A 223 8.32 -24.13 -13.14
CA GLU A 223 8.14 -24.20 -11.69
C GLU A 223 6.68 -23.92 -11.31
N MET A 224 6.10 -24.73 -10.44
CA MET A 224 4.77 -24.50 -9.89
C MET A 224 4.84 -23.50 -8.74
N LYS A 225 4.51 -22.23 -9.02
CA LYS A 225 4.51 -21.14 -8.03
C LYS A 225 3.10 -20.84 -7.52
N GLN A 226 3.02 -20.23 -6.33
CA GLN A 226 1.77 -19.69 -5.79
C GLN A 226 1.58 -18.24 -6.25
N PRO A 227 0.33 -17.80 -6.54
CA PRO A 227 0.05 -16.42 -6.88
C PRO A 227 0.40 -15.47 -5.74
N GLN A 228 0.91 -14.30 -6.11
CA GLN A 228 1.16 -13.22 -5.19
C GLN A 228 -0.07 -12.32 -5.11
N CYS A 229 -0.87 -12.52 -4.07
CA CYS A 229 -2.08 -11.74 -3.86
C CYS A 229 -1.77 -10.35 -3.32
N VAL A 230 -1.99 -9.33 -4.15
CA VAL A 230 -1.89 -7.92 -3.76
C VAL A 230 -2.97 -7.58 -2.73
N SER A 231 -2.59 -6.89 -1.66
CA SER A 231 -3.48 -6.65 -0.51
C SER A 231 -4.41 -5.43 -0.68
N ASP A 232 -4.02 -4.43 -1.48
CA ASP A 232 -4.84 -3.28 -1.82
C ASP A 232 -4.51 -2.72 -3.22
N CYS A 233 -5.49 -2.10 -3.88
CA CYS A 233 -5.34 -1.58 -5.25
C CYS A 233 -4.64 -0.20 -5.33
N GLY A 234 -4.10 0.31 -4.21
CA GLY A 234 -3.38 1.59 -4.17
C GLY A 234 -4.20 2.84 -4.55
N CYS A 235 -5.52 2.74 -4.73
CA CYS A 235 -6.34 3.82 -5.29
C CYS A 235 -6.31 5.13 -4.48
N PHE A 236 -6.11 5.05 -3.17
CA PHE A 236 -5.90 6.20 -2.27
C PHE A 236 -4.55 6.12 -1.53
N GLY A 237 -3.64 5.24 -1.97
CA GLY A 237 -2.40 4.92 -1.28
C GLY A 237 -2.59 4.74 0.23
N ASP A 238 -1.67 5.31 1.01
CA ASP A 238 -1.72 5.28 2.46
C ASP A 238 -2.73 6.27 3.08
N ALA A 239 -3.41 7.11 2.30
CA ALA A 239 -4.31 8.13 2.84
C ALA A 239 -5.51 7.54 3.58
N MET A 240 -6.06 6.42 3.08
CA MET A 240 -7.14 5.70 3.77
C MET A 240 -6.65 5.09 5.08
N LYS A 241 -5.47 4.45 5.09
CA LYS A 241 -4.85 3.90 6.31
C LYS A 241 -4.60 5.00 7.33
N GLY A 242 -4.02 6.12 6.91
CA GLY A 242 -3.66 7.23 7.79
C GLY A 242 -4.86 8.03 8.32
N SER A 243 -6.01 8.01 7.64
CA SER A 243 -7.17 8.83 8.02
C SER A 243 -8.28 8.03 8.71
N ILE A 244 -8.54 6.80 8.26
CA ILE A 244 -9.65 5.95 8.75
C ILE A 244 -9.10 4.70 9.48
N GLY A 245 -7.78 4.49 9.47
CA GLY A 245 -7.11 3.41 10.18
C GLY A 245 -7.01 2.10 9.40
N ARG A 246 -7.48 2.03 8.14
CA ARG A 246 -7.38 0.84 7.28
C ARG A 246 -7.40 1.20 5.79
N SER A 247 -6.88 0.31 4.95
CA SER A 247 -7.13 0.34 3.50
C SER A 247 -8.54 -0.11 3.16
N LEU A 248 -8.98 0.21 1.93
CA LEU A 248 -10.10 -0.48 1.32
C LEU A 248 -9.71 -1.95 1.10
N THR A 249 -10.62 -2.87 1.44
CA THR A 249 -10.43 -4.29 1.09
C THR A 249 -10.44 -4.47 -0.44
N PRO A 250 -9.89 -5.58 -0.97
CA PRO A 250 -9.98 -5.88 -2.39
C PRO A 250 -11.42 -5.81 -2.93
N THR A 251 -12.38 -6.36 -2.19
CA THR A 251 -13.81 -6.32 -2.54
C THR A 251 -14.39 -4.91 -2.50
N GLU A 252 -14.08 -4.12 -1.48
CA GLU A 252 -14.52 -2.70 -1.40
C GLU A 252 -13.93 -1.87 -2.56
N SER A 253 -12.67 -2.13 -2.93
CA SER A 253 -12.00 -1.46 -4.05
C SER A 253 -12.68 -1.81 -5.38
N LEU A 254 -13.01 -3.08 -5.60
CA LEU A 254 -13.75 -3.55 -6.77
C LEU A 254 -15.12 -2.85 -6.88
N TRP A 255 -15.89 -2.81 -5.80
CA TRP A 255 -17.21 -2.14 -5.82
C TRP A 255 -17.11 -0.65 -6.08
N LYS A 256 -16.11 0.02 -5.52
CA LYS A 256 -15.82 1.43 -5.83
C LYS A 256 -15.58 1.63 -7.33
N ASP A 257 -14.79 0.77 -7.99
CA ASP A 257 -14.54 0.88 -9.43
C ASP A 257 -15.75 0.48 -10.30
N ILE A 258 -16.57 -0.49 -9.87
CA ILE A 258 -17.85 -0.81 -10.53
C ILE A 258 -18.83 0.37 -10.47
N ILE A 259 -18.95 1.03 -9.32
CA ILE A 259 -19.79 2.23 -9.14
C ILE A 259 -19.32 3.35 -10.07
N LEU A 260 -18.02 3.59 -10.13
CA LEU A 260 -17.45 4.61 -11.01
C LEU A 260 -17.65 4.27 -12.47
N LEU A 261 -17.46 3.00 -12.86
CA LEU A 261 -17.74 2.53 -14.21
C LEU A 261 -19.22 2.74 -14.57
N TYR A 262 -20.15 2.45 -13.66
CA TYR A 262 -21.58 2.71 -13.84
C TYR A 262 -21.88 4.20 -14.10
N LEU A 263 -21.29 5.10 -13.31
CA LEU A 263 -21.45 6.54 -13.50
C LEU A 263 -20.82 7.02 -14.82
N VAL A 264 -19.65 6.49 -15.19
CA VAL A 264 -18.97 6.78 -16.46
C VAL A 264 -19.79 6.30 -17.66
N VAL A 265 -20.46 5.15 -17.57
CA VAL A 265 -21.35 4.67 -18.64
C VAL A 265 -22.49 5.66 -18.92
N TRP A 266 -23.05 6.31 -17.90
CA TRP A 266 -24.06 7.36 -18.09
C TRP A 266 -23.51 8.59 -18.83
N ILE A 267 -22.27 8.98 -18.55
CA ILE A 267 -21.56 10.04 -19.27
C ILE A 267 -21.34 9.63 -20.72
N PHE A 268 -20.88 8.39 -20.95
CA PHE A 268 -20.58 7.83 -22.25
C PHE A 268 -21.82 7.71 -23.15
N ILE A 269 -22.95 7.21 -22.62
CA ILE A 269 -24.23 7.13 -23.35
C ILE A 269 -24.72 8.53 -23.76
N SER A 270 -24.46 9.53 -22.92
CA SER A 270 -24.89 10.92 -23.15
C SER A 270 -23.86 11.76 -23.93
N GLN A 271 -22.69 11.21 -24.27
CA GLN A 271 -21.55 11.96 -24.82
C GLN A 271 -21.84 12.79 -26.08
N ARG A 272 -22.81 12.36 -26.91
CA ARG A 272 -23.20 13.07 -28.14
C ARG A 272 -24.17 14.22 -27.89
N ARG A 273 -24.77 14.28 -26.70
CA ARG A 273 -25.75 15.29 -26.26
C ARG A 273 -25.15 16.31 -25.29
N ILE A 274 -23.98 16.01 -24.71
CA ILE A 274 -23.29 16.92 -23.80
C ILE A 274 -22.57 17.97 -24.65
N GLU A 275 -23.06 19.20 -24.55
CA GLU A 275 -22.40 20.36 -25.12
C GLU A 275 -21.33 20.92 -24.16
N PRO A 276 -20.31 21.62 -24.68
CA PRO A 276 -19.44 22.49 -23.89
C PRO A 276 -20.21 23.31 -22.85
N ASN A 277 -19.75 23.32 -21.60
CA ASN A 277 -20.44 24.06 -20.54
C ASN A 277 -20.51 25.56 -20.85
N SER A 278 -21.68 26.15 -20.63
CA SER A 278 -21.83 27.60 -20.57
C SER A 278 -21.29 28.16 -19.24
N THR A 279 -21.15 29.49 -19.16
CA THR A 279 -20.80 30.18 -17.90
C THR A 279 -21.81 29.88 -16.79
N LYS A 280 -23.10 29.72 -17.13
CA LYS A 280 -24.15 29.39 -16.17
C LYS A 280 -24.01 27.94 -15.67
N ASP A 281 -23.68 27.00 -16.55
CA ASP A 281 -23.48 25.60 -16.14
C ASP A 281 -22.29 25.48 -15.18
N ASN A 282 -21.19 26.18 -15.48
CA ASN A 282 -20.01 26.21 -14.62
C ASN A 282 -20.29 26.85 -13.25
N LEU A 283 -21.20 27.84 -13.18
CA LEU A 283 -21.61 28.46 -11.92
C LEU A 283 -22.27 27.47 -10.95
N TYR A 284 -22.90 26.40 -11.45
CA TYR A 284 -23.50 25.36 -10.61
C TYR A 284 -22.57 24.16 -10.42
N ILE A 285 -21.97 23.65 -11.50
CA ILE A 285 -21.14 22.44 -11.45
C ILE A 285 -19.93 22.64 -10.54
N ILE A 286 -19.22 23.77 -10.66
CA ILE A 286 -17.96 23.98 -9.95
C ILE A 286 -18.17 24.04 -8.42
N PRO A 287 -19.08 24.87 -7.87
CA PRO A 287 -19.31 24.88 -6.44
C PRO A 287 -19.75 23.52 -5.88
N ILE A 288 -20.63 22.79 -6.58
CA ILE A 288 -21.07 21.46 -6.14
C ILE A 288 -19.90 20.47 -6.13
N SER A 289 -19.07 20.47 -7.19
CA SER A 289 -17.86 19.66 -7.24
C SER A 289 -16.87 20.03 -6.13
N LEU A 290 -16.71 21.31 -5.81
CA LEU A 290 -15.85 21.77 -4.71
C LEU A 290 -16.38 21.33 -3.35
N VAL A 291 -17.70 21.34 -3.12
CA VAL A 291 -18.32 20.79 -1.90
C VAL A 291 -18.02 19.29 -1.78
N PHE A 292 -18.12 18.54 -2.89
CA PHE A 292 -17.80 17.13 -2.92
C PHE A 292 -16.30 16.86 -2.66
N ILE A 293 -15.41 17.67 -3.24
CA ILE A 293 -13.97 17.63 -2.97
C ILE A 293 -13.68 17.99 -1.50
N ALA A 294 -14.39 18.97 -0.94
CA ALA A 294 -14.25 19.38 0.45
C ALA A 294 -14.66 18.26 1.42
N PHE A 295 -15.72 17.51 1.09
CA PHE A 295 -16.13 16.33 1.87
C PHE A 295 -15.01 15.30 1.97
N PHE A 296 -14.37 14.92 0.86
CA PHE A 296 -13.23 14.01 0.91
C PHE A 296 -11.99 14.63 1.57
N SER A 297 -11.76 15.93 1.36
CA SER A 297 -10.67 16.65 2.03
C SER A 297 -10.81 16.63 3.55
N TYR A 298 -12.04 16.71 4.05
CA TYR A 298 -12.36 16.54 5.48
C TYR A 298 -12.08 15.11 5.95
N ILE A 299 -12.54 14.09 5.21
CA ILE A 299 -12.25 12.66 5.52
C ILE A 299 -10.74 12.43 5.63
N PHE A 300 -9.96 12.98 4.72
CA PHE A 300 -8.52 12.79 4.67
C PHE A 300 -7.73 13.71 5.61
N GLY A 301 -8.40 14.60 6.36
CA GLY A 301 -7.75 15.59 7.22
C GLY A 301 -6.75 16.48 6.46
N TRP A 302 -6.96 16.71 5.17
CA TRP A 302 -6.07 17.45 4.29
C TRP A 302 -6.88 18.27 3.29
N TYR A 303 -6.84 19.60 3.44
CA TYR A 303 -7.64 20.55 2.63
C TYR A 303 -6.95 21.02 1.34
N PHE A 304 -5.72 20.58 1.08
CA PHE A 304 -5.04 20.91 -0.16
C PHE A 304 -5.75 20.42 -1.44
N PRO A 305 -6.43 19.24 -1.48
CA PRO A 305 -7.22 18.84 -2.64
C PRO A 305 -8.31 19.84 -3.01
N LEU A 306 -8.94 20.49 -2.03
CA LEU A 306 -9.90 21.56 -2.28
C LEU A 306 -9.23 22.78 -2.91
N ALA A 307 -8.11 23.23 -2.35
CA ALA A 307 -7.36 24.38 -2.89
C ALA A 307 -6.81 24.10 -4.30
N PHE A 308 -6.20 22.94 -4.50
CA PHE A 308 -5.67 22.51 -5.79
C PHE A 308 -6.80 22.36 -6.82
N GLY A 309 -7.91 21.70 -6.45
CA GLY A 309 -9.07 21.54 -7.33
C GLY A 309 -9.66 22.89 -7.77
N LEU A 310 -9.77 23.85 -6.84
CA LEU A 310 -10.19 25.21 -7.16
C LEU A 310 -9.23 25.89 -8.14
N VAL A 311 -7.92 25.87 -7.86
CA VAL A 311 -6.90 26.47 -8.73
C VAL A 311 -6.89 25.82 -10.11
N ALA A 312 -6.94 24.49 -10.19
CA ALA A 312 -6.96 23.75 -11.44
C ALA A 312 -8.19 24.07 -12.30
N LEU A 313 -9.39 24.12 -11.68
CA LEU A 313 -10.63 24.48 -12.36
C LEU A 313 -10.61 25.93 -12.84
N LEU A 314 -10.17 26.88 -12.00
CA LEU A 314 -10.07 28.29 -12.38
C LEU A 314 -9.03 28.52 -13.48
N ALA A 315 -7.86 27.88 -13.40
CA ALA A 315 -6.83 27.95 -14.43
C ALA A 315 -7.34 27.37 -15.75
N ALA A 316 -8.00 26.22 -15.72
CA ALA A 316 -8.59 25.60 -16.91
C ALA A 316 -9.64 26.50 -17.57
N LEU A 317 -10.51 27.13 -16.78
CA LEU A 317 -11.51 28.10 -17.27
C LEU A 317 -10.89 29.41 -17.76
N TRP A 318 -9.84 29.89 -17.10
CA TRP A 318 -9.12 31.09 -17.52
C TRP A 318 -8.50 30.92 -18.91
N ILE A 319 -7.94 29.74 -19.20
CA ILE A 319 -7.45 29.40 -20.55
C ILE A 319 -8.56 29.44 -21.59
N LEU A 320 -9.75 28.91 -21.28
CA LEU A 320 -10.90 28.99 -22.19
C LEU A 320 -11.39 30.42 -22.40
N ARG A 321 -11.33 31.25 -21.34
CA ARG A 321 -11.71 32.65 -21.41
C ARG A 321 -10.71 33.49 -22.21
N ALA A 322 -9.42 33.20 -22.09
CA ALA A 322 -8.37 33.91 -22.83
C ALA A 322 -8.55 33.78 -24.35
N GLY A 323 -9.06 32.63 -24.81
CA GLY A 323 -9.35 32.38 -26.22
C GLY A 323 -8.08 32.29 -27.09
N GLY A 324 -8.21 31.70 -28.28
CA GLY A 324 -7.10 31.53 -29.22
C GLY A 324 -7.05 30.13 -29.85
N LYS A 325 -6.44 30.04 -31.03
CA LYS A 325 -6.41 28.79 -31.82
C LYS A 325 -5.50 27.72 -31.20
N LEU A 326 -4.36 28.11 -30.64
CA LEU A 326 -3.33 27.18 -30.14
C LEU A 326 -3.62 26.74 -28.69
N PHE A 327 -3.52 27.66 -27.73
CA PHE A 327 -3.67 27.37 -26.30
C PHE A 327 -5.01 27.78 -25.69
N GLY A 328 -5.80 28.67 -26.30
CA GLY A 328 -7.07 29.14 -25.74
C GLY A 328 -8.26 28.19 -25.95
N ASN A 329 -8.04 26.90 -25.76
CA ASN A 329 -9.02 25.84 -25.99
C ASN A 329 -8.88 24.72 -24.93
N TYR A 330 -9.71 23.68 -25.01
CA TYR A 330 -9.68 22.57 -24.05
C TYR A 330 -8.34 21.80 -23.99
N TRP A 331 -7.53 21.82 -25.05
CA TRP A 331 -6.18 21.26 -25.01
C TRP A 331 -5.25 22.12 -24.16
N GLY A 332 -5.37 23.45 -24.22
CA GLY A 332 -4.65 24.33 -23.30
C GLY A 332 -5.14 24.20 -21.85
N SER A 333 -6.44 24.00 -21.63
CA SER A 333 -6.97 23.67 -20.29
C SER A 333 -6.38 22.37 -19.76
N ALA A 334 -6.27 21.34 -20.59
CA ALA A 334 -5.60 20.10 -20.21
C ALA A 334 -4.11 20.36 -19.89
N LEU A 335 -3.41 21.09 -20.76
CA LEU A 335 -2.00 21.41 -20.60
C LEU A 335 -1.69 22.19 -19.32
N VAL A 336 -2.48 23.22 -18.98
CA VAL A 336 -2.24 23.98 -17.75
C VAL A 336 -2.43 23.12 -16.50
N VAL A 337 -3.45 22.24 -16.49
CA VAL A 337 -3.67 21.30 -15.39
C VAL A 337 -2.52 20.28 -15.32
N THR A 338 -2.09 19.75 -16.46
CA THR A 338 -0.92 18.87 -16.55
C THR A 338 0.33 19.53 -15.98
N VAL A 339 0.60 20.79 -16.31
CA VAL A 339 1.74 21.55 -15.77
C VAL A 339 1.62 21.74 -14.25
N LEU A 340 0.43 22.07 -13.74
CA LEU A 340 0.19 22.18 -12.29
C LEU A 340 0.48 20.84 -11.57
N CYS A 341 0.01 19.73 -12.13
CA CYS A 341 0.29 18.40 -11.60
C CYS A 341 1.79 18.09 -11.64
N PHE A 342 2.49 18.40 -12.74
CA PHE A 342 3.94 18.17 -12.85
C PHE A 342 4.77 18.99 -11.88
N ILE A 343 4.38 20.25 -11.62
CA ILE A 343 5.03 21.09 -10.60
C ILE A 343 4.92 20.40 -9.23
N MET A 344 3.72 19.92 -8.88
CA MET A 344 3.49 19.24 -7.61
C MET A 344 4.22 17.90 -7.51
N THR A 345 4.13 17.04 -8.53
CA THR A 345 4.79 15.73 -8.53
C THR A 345 6.30 15.88 -8.50
N THR A 346 6.86 16.83 -9.25
CA THR A 346 8.30 17.14 -9.19
C THR A 346 8.73 17.60 -7.81
N TYR A 347 7.90 18.40 -7.12
CA TYR A 347 8.16 18.79 -5.74
C TYR A 347 8.20 17.57 -4.81
N VAL A 348 7.17 16.73 -4.79
CA VAL A 348 7.14 15.57 -3.88
C VAL A 348 8.12 14.45 -4.23
N LEU A 349 8.60 14.37 -5.48
CA LEU A 349 9.67 13.45 -5.87
C LEU A 349 11.05 13.93 -5.41
N ARG A 350 11.24 15.25 -5.29
CA ARG A 350 12.50 15.85 -4.79
C ARG A 350 12.51 15.99 -3.27
N TYR A 351 11.34 16.13 -2.66
CA TYR A 351 11.16 16.34 -1.22
C TYR A 351 10.32 15.20 -0.62
N GLU A 352 9.78 15.39 0.58
CA GLU A 352 8.79 14.46 1.15
C GLU A 352 7.37 14.83 0.67
N PRO A 353 6.39 13.90 0.73
CA PRO A 353 4.99 14.19 0.46
C PRO A 353 4.50 15.44 1.21
N ILE A 354 3.64 16.25 0.57
CA ILE A 354 3.07 17.46 1.19
C ILE A 354 2.29 17.07 2.46
N LYS A 355 1.52 15.99 2.37
CA LYS A 355 0.92 15.32 3.51
C LYS A 355 1.44 13.90 3.60
N ASP A 356 2.08 13.57 4.70
CA ASP A 356 2.56 12.22 4.95
C ASP A 356 1.53 11.44 5.78
N TYR A 357 0.99 10.37 5.21
CA TYR A 357 0.01 9.48 5.85
C TYR A 357 0.64 8.24 6.49
N ARG A 358 1.96 8.06 6.33
CA ARG A 358 2.68 6.89 6.83
C ARG A 358 2.83 6.99 8.35
N PRO A 359 2.98 5.86 9.05
CA PRO A 359 3.13 5.85 10.50
C PRO A 359 4.39 6.63 10.97
N TYR A 360 5.38 6.80 10.10
CA TYR A 360 6.63 7.54 10.35
C TYR A 360 6.56 9.03 9.99
N ALA A 361 5.36 9.60 9.85
CA ALA A 361 5.16 11.02 9.60
C ALA A 361 5.59 11.89 10.81
N VAL A 362 5.89 13.16 10.55
CA VAL A 362 6.18 14.13 11.62
C VAL A 362 4.95 14.29 12.52
N GLY A 363 5.15 14.19 13.83
CA GLY A 363 4.11 14.20 14.85
C GLY A 363 3.72 12.82 15.37
N SER A 364 4.06 11.73 14.67
CA SER A 364 3.74 10.37 15.09
C SER A 364 4.59 9.91 16.28
N ASN A 365 3.95 9.28 17.28
CA ASN A 365 4.63 8.52 18.31
C ASN A 365 4.78 7.06 17.85
N LEU A 366 6.02 6.62 17.60
CA LEU A 366 6.27 5.30 17.04
C LEU A 366 5.89 4.17 18.01
N ARG A 367 6.03 4.37 19.33
CA ARG A 367 5.58 3.38 20.34
C ARG A 367 4.08 3.20 20.33
N GLU A 368 3.34 4.31 20.30
CA GLU A 368 1.87 4.24 20.20
C GLU A 368 1.45 3.58 18.88
N LYS A 369 2.15 3.86 17.77
CA LYS A 369 1.86 3.25 16.47
C LYS A 369 2.14 1.75 16.41
N MET A 370 3.01 1.24 17.26
CA MET A 370 3.21 -0.21 17.45
C MET A 370 2.10 -0.86 18.29
N LEU A 371 1.35 -0.06 19.05
CA LEU A 371 0.31 -0.53 19.98
C LEU A 371 -1.11 -0.15 19.55
N ASP A 372 -1.29 0.59 18.45
CA ASP A 372 -2.58 1.09 17.97
C ASP A 372 -3.39 0.10 17.11
N GLY A 373 -3.03 -1.18 17.22
CA GLY A 373 -3.78 -2.30 16.67
C GLY A 373 -5.02 -2.60 17.52
N ILE A 374 -6.12 -2.96 16.86
CA ILE A 374 -7.37 -3.35 17.50
C ILE A 374 -7.59 -4.83 17.15
N PRO A 375 -7.63 -5.75 18.13
CA PRO A 375 -7.84 -7.16 17.83
C PRO A 375 -9.19 -7.37 17.14
N GLY A 376 -9.22 -8.33 16.21
CA GLY A 376 -10.46 -8.75 15.57
C GLY A 376 -11.42 -9.36 16.59
N VAL A 377 -12.71 -9.10 16.44
CA VAL A 377 -13.73 -9.78 17.23
C VAL A 377 -14.15 -11.02 16.47
N PHE A 378 -13.71 -12.16 16.97
CA PHE A 378 -14.07 -13.47 16.46
C PHE A 378 -15.26 -14.02 17.23
N GLU A 379 -16.22 -14.59 16.52
CA GLU A 379 -17.32 -15.33 17.10
C GLU A 379 -17.18 -16.79 16.69
N SER A 380 -17.07 -17.66 17.69
CA SER A 380 -17.05 -19.10 17.51
C SER A 380 -18.46 -19.61 17.23
N GLY A 381 -18.55 -20.60 16.36
CA GLY A 381 -19.82 -21.14 15.93
C GLY A 381 -19.71 -22.48 15.23
N MET A 382 -20.84 -22.90 14.68
CA MET A 382 -21.02 -24.18 14.02
C MET A 382 -21.32 -23.93 12.55
N LEU A 383 -20.55 -24.58 11.66
CA LEU A 383 -20.89 -24.63 10.25
C LEU A 383 -21.88 -25.78 10.04
N LEU A 384 -23.13 -25.44 9.76
CA LEU A 384 -24.21 -26.40 9.55
C LEU A 384 -24.50 -26.52 8.06
N LYS A 385 -24.53 -27.74 7.54
CA LYS A 385 -24.96 -28.04 6.17
C LYS A 385 -26.42 -28.45 6.18
N ASN A 386 -27.23 -27.76 5.38
CA ASN A 386 -28.60 -28.16 5.15
C ASN A 386 -28.65 -29.37 4.19
N LYS A 387 -29.26 -30.47 4.62
CA LYS A 387 -29.36 -31.72 3.86
C LYS A 387 -30.21 -31.61 2.60
N LYS A 388 -31.17 -30.69 2.54
CA LYS A 388 -32.08 -30.52 1.40
C LYS A 388 -31.48 -29.64 0.30
N THR A 389 -30.73 -28.62 0.67
CA THR A 389 -30.20 -27.63 -0.28
C THR A 389 -28.70 -27.77 -0.52
N GLY A 390 -28.00 -28.54 0.31
CA GLY A 390 -26.54 -28.69 0.26
C GLY A 390 -25.75 -27.45 0.72
N LYS A 391 -26.44 -26.37 1.09
CA LYS A 391 -25.84 -25.09 1.47
C LYS A 391 -25.30 -25.13 2.90
N GLU A 392 -24.10 -24.59 3.09
CA GLU A 392 -23.44 -24.45 4.39
C GLU A 392 -23.72 -23.06 4.96
N GLU A 393 -24.10 -23.02 6.24
CA GLU A 393 -24.44 -21.79 6.95
C GLU A 393 -23.73 -21.76 8.30
N PHE A 394 -23.09 -20.64 8.61
CA PHE A 394 -22.42 -20.42 9.89
C PHE A 394 -23.40 -19.92 10.94
N TRP A 395 -23.42 -20.58 12.10
CA TRP A 395 -24.25 -20.24 13.24
C TRP A 395 -23.36 -19.92 14.44
N SER A 396 -23.41 -18.67 14.93
CA SER A 396 -22.73 -18.32 16.18
C SER A 396 -23.25 -19.16 17.36
N GLU A 397 -22.46 -19.33 18.41
CA GLU A 397 -22.93 -19.99 19.65
C GLU A 397 -24.25 -19.38 20.16
N LYS A 398 -24.38 -18.05 20.13
CA LYS A 398 -25.60 -17.35 20.56
C LYS A 398 -26.82 -17.70 19.72
N GLN A 399 -26.65 -17.77 18.39
CA GLN A 399 -27.74 -18.15 17.48
C GLN A 399 -28.05 -19.63 17.56
N TYR A 400 -27.03 -20.46 17.74
CA TYR A 400 -27.19 -21.90 17.89
C TYR A 400 -27.89 -22.25 19.21
N MET A 401 -27.71 -21.48 20.28
CA MET A 401 -28.35 -21.70 21.58
C MET A 401 -29.65 -20.90 21.78
N ASP A 402 -30.18 -20.25 20.74
CA ASP A 402 -31.42 -19.46 20.86
C ASP A 402 -32.61 -20.38 21.18
N PRO A 403 -33.27 -20.21 22.34
CA PRO A 403 -34.40 -21.05 22.76
C PRO A 403 -35.61 -20.93 21.83
N ASN A 404 -35.72 -19.87 21.03
CA ASN A 404 -36.80 -19.66 20.06
C ASN A 404 -36.54 -20.35 18.71
N ARG A 405 -35.28 -20.74 18.44
CA ARG A 405 -34.87 -21.34 17.16
C ARG A 405 -33.92 -22.50 17.41
N LYS A 406 -34.50 -23.63 17.82
CA LYS A 406 -33.80 -24.84 18.23
C LYS A 406 -33.20 -25.63 17.07
N VAL A 407 -32.16 -25.11 16.44
CA VAL A 407 -31.55 -25.73 15.25
C VAL A 407 -30.94 -27.10 15.55
N TRP A 408 -30.53 -27.36 16.79
CA TRP A 408 -30.03 -28.66 17.24
C TRP A 408 -31.11 -29.77 17.25
N GLU A 409 -32.40 -29.40 17.24
CA GLU A 409 -33.52 -30.34 17.13
C GLU A 409 -33.94 -30.55 15.64
N ASP A 410 -33.42 -29.74 14.70
CA ASP A 410 -33.80 -29.82 13.29
C ASP A 410 -32.97 -30.87 12.53
N LYS A 411 -33.61 -31.99 12.18
CA LYS A 411 -33.00 -33.11 11.42
C LYS A 411 -32.50 -32.72 10.03
N ASN A 412 -32.92 -31.56 9.49
CA ASN A 412 -32.50 -31.07 8.18
C ASN A 412 -31.08 -30.50 8.17
N TYR A 413 -30.45 -30.26 9.32
CA TYR A 413 -29.08 -29.76 9.40
C TYR A 413 -28.11 -30.83 9.91
N THR A 414 -26.87 -30.74 9.44
CA THR A 414 -25.74 -31.55 9.91
C THR A 414 -24.57 -30.65 10.23
N LEU A 415 -23.98 -30.84 11.39
CA LEU A 415 -22.73 -30.19 11.75
C LEU A 415 -21.62 -30.69 10.83
N VAL A 416 -20.97 -29.76 10.12
CA VAL A 416 -19.80 -30.06 9.29
C VAL A 416 -18.54 -29.92 10.14
N LYS A 417 -18.35 -28.75 10.74
CA LYS A 417 -17.21 -28.44 11.61
C LYS A 417 -17.56 -27.30 12.57
N MET A 418 -16.82 -27.22 13.67
CA MET A 418 -16.71 -25.98 14.42
C MET A 418 -15.91 -25.00 13.59
N ASP A 419 -16.38 -23.76 13.49
CA ASP A 419 -15.71 -22.72 12.74
C ASP A 419 -15.67 -21.43 13.57
N THR A 420 -14.76 -20.52 13.23
CA THR A 420 -14.63 -19.23 13.90
C THR A 420 -14.71 -18.15 12.86
N LYS A 421 -15.76 -17.32 12.91
CA LYS A 421 -15.98 -16.24 11.95
C LYS A 421 -15.53 -14.91 12.56
N GLU A 422 -14.68 -14.18 11.85
CA GLU A 422 -14.35 -12.81 12.22
C GLU A 422 -15.56 -11.90 11.96
N ILE A 423 -16.23 -11.43 13.01
CA ILE A 423 -17.42 -10.57 12.91
C ILE A 423 -17.00 -9.11 12.66
N LYS A 424 -15.94 -8.68 13.34
CA LYS A 424 -15.37 -7.35 13.17
C LYS A 424 -13.89 -7.50 12.91
N LYS A 425 -13.48 -7.17 11.68
CA LYS A 425 -12.09 -7.28 11.26
C LYS A 425 -11.18 -6.47 12.19
N GLY A 426 -10.15 -7.13 12.71
CA GLY A 426 -9.12 -6.47 13.49
C GLY A 426 -8.40 -5.41 12.66
N LYS A 427 -7.94 -4.34 13.31
CA LYS A 427 -7.00 -3.38 12.73
C LYS A 427 -5.60 -3.82 13.15
N LEU A 428 -4.74 -4.16 12.19
CA LEU A 428 -3.32 -4.36 12.47
C LEU A 428 -2.69 -3.07 13.02
N PRO A 429 -1.70 -3.15 13.93
CA PRO A 429 -0.98 -1.97 14.37
C PRO A 429 -0.36 -1.24 13.17
N SER A 430 -0.27 0.08 13.27
CA SER A 430 0.24 0.90 12.16
C SER A 430 1.72 0.61 11.85
N ILE A 431 2.46 0.13 12.85
CA ILE A 431 3.82 -0.41 12.73
C ILE A 431 3.78 -1.80 13.34
N ASP A 432 4.12 -2.83 12.56
CA ASP A 432 4.19 -4.19 13.10
C ASP A 432 5.31 -4.31 14.15
N SER A 433 5.16 -5.25 15.08
CA SER A 433 6.19 -5.61 16.06
C SER A 433 7.54 -6.01 15.45
N ALA A 434 7.55 -6.55 14.23
CA ALA A 434 8.78 -6.85 13.49
C ALA A 434 9.38 -5.61 12.79
N GLN A 435 8.55 -4.60 12.52
CA GLN A 435 8.94 -3.41 11.77
C GLN A 435 9.69 -2.40 12.64
N PHE A 436 10.51 -1.57 11.97
CA PHE A 436 11.34 -0.56 12.62
C PHE A 436 12.24 -1.18 13.69
N ASN A 437 12.92 -2.27 13.33
CA ASN A 437 13.85 -2.96 14.21
C ASN A 437 15.31 -2.86 13.70
N PRO A 438 15.96 -1.67 13.74
CA PRO A 438 17.35 -1.58 13.30
C PRO A 438 18.23 -2.47 14.16
N SER A 439 18.89 -3.43 13.52
CA SER A 439 19.68 -4.46 14.20
C SER A 439 21.06 -4.63 13.57
N ILE A 440 21.94 -5.34 14.27
CA ILE A 440 23.24 -5.77 13.76
C ILE A 440 23.60 -7.08 14.41
N GLU A 441 24.09 -8.03 13.62
CA GLU A 441 24.63 -9.29 14.16
C GLU A 441 25.78 -9.02 15.12
N PHE A 442 25.84 -9.76 16.24
CA PHE A 442 26.88 -9.53 17.25
C PHE A 442 28.30 -9.68 16.70
N ALA A 443 28.50 -10.63 15.78
CA ALA A 443 29.78 -10.86 15.10
C ALA A 443 30.19 -9.67 14.22
N ALA A 444 29.23 -8.93 13.66
CA ALA A 444 29.47 -7.80 12.76
C ALA A 444 29.70 -6.46 13.49
N ILE A 445 29.59 -6.42 14.83
CA ILE A 445 29.72 -5.18 15.61
C ILE A 445 31.17 -4.65 15.57
N GLY A 446 31.36 -3.58 14.81
CA GLY A 446 32.64 -2.90 14.62
C GLY A 446 32.99 -1.87 15.68
N LYS A 447 34.11 -1.17 15.47
CA LYS A 447 34.59 -0.08 16.33
C LYS A 447 33.61 1.10 16.38
N GLN A 448 32.91 1.36 15.29
CA GLN A 448 32.01 2.47 15.09
C GLN A 448 30.73 2.29 15.91
N GLU A 449 30.11 1.11 15.84
CA GLU A 449 28.93 0.77 16.62
C GLU A 449 29.21 0.75 18.13
N LYS A 450 30.40 0.26 18.52
CA LYS A 450 30.88 0.30 19.93
C LYS A 450 31.05 1.70 20.50
N GLN A 451 30.94 2.78 19.70
CA GLN A 451 30.93 4.15 20.23
C GLN A 451 29.65 4.47 20.99
N LEU A 452 28.56 3.72 20.76
CA LEU A 452 27.31 3.89 21.49
C LEU A 452 27.39 3.18 22.85
N LYS A 453 27.15 3.92 23.94
CA LYS A 453 27.15 3.37 25.31
C LYS A 453 26.19 2.19 25.46
N TYR A 454 25.03 2.26 24.80
CA TYR A 454 24.04 1.19 24.79
C TYR A 454 24.61 -0.11 24.21
N VAL A 455 25.30 -0.04 23.06
CA VAL A 455 25.94 -1.22 22.43
C VAL A 455 26.96 -1.85 23.38
N GLN A 456 27.80 -1.03 24.04
CA GLN A 456 28.76 -1.55 25.02
C GLN A 456 28.09 -2.22 26.22
N GLN A 457 26.96 -1.68 26.71
CA GLN A 457 26.19 -2.27 27.80
C GLN A 457 25.56 -3.59 27.40
N GLN A 458 25.04 -3.69 26.18
CA GLN A 458 24.45 -4.94 25.69
C GLN A 458 25.52 -5.99 25.44
N LEU A 459 26.68 -5.63 24.86
CA LEU A 459 27.82 -6.55 24.69
C LEU A 459 28.32 -7.17 26.01
N LYS A 460 28.15 -6.49 27.15
CA LYS A 460 28.49 -7.06 28.47
C LYS A 460 27.49 -8.11 28.96
N LYS A 461 26.27 -8.10 28.41
CA LYS A 461 25.19 -9.04 28.76
C LYS A 461 25.08 -10.23 27.82
N VAL A 462 25.79 -10.21 26.69
CA VAL A 462 25.77 -11.28 25.67
C VAL A 462 26.40 -12.57 26.16
N ASN A 463 27.40 -12.47 27.03
CA ASN A 463 28.06 -13.68 27.53
C ASN A 463 27.25 -14.26 28.68
N VAL A 464 26.94 -15.54 28.54
CA VAL A 464 26.22 -16.35 29.51
C VAL A 464 27.12 -17.49 29.96
N ASP A 465 26.81 -18.03 31.14
CA ASP A 465 27.51 -19.21 31.64
C ASP A 465 27.18 -20.41 30.75
N GLY A 466 28.24 -21.09 30.31
CA GLY A 466 28.19 -22.29 29.50
C GLY A 466 29.11 -23.37 30.05
N VAL A 467 28.96 -24.56 29.51
CA VAL A 467 29.77 -25.72 29.83
C VAL A 467 30.43 -26.21 28.55
N LEU A 468 31.74 -26.45 28.61
CA LEU A 468 32.49 -27.07 27.52
C LEU A 468 32.56 -28.58 27.74
N LEU A 469 32.07 -29.33 26.77
CA LEU A 469 32.07 -30.79 26.77
C LEU A 469 32.93 -31.31 25.61
N LEU A 470 33.60 -32.45 25.81
CA LEU A 470 34.20 -33.23 24.73
C LEU A 470 33.20 -34.30 24.29
N ASP A 471 32.81 -34.28 23.03
CA ASP A 471 32.12 -35.38 22.36
C ASP A 471 33.14 -36.47 22.03
N LYS A 472 33.01 -37.64 22.66
CA LYS A 472 33.95 -38.75 22.46
C LYS A 472 33.75 -39.48 21.14
N ALA A 473 32.58 -39.39 20.51
CA ALA A 473 32.31 -40.05 19.24
C ALA A 473 33.03 -39.35 18.08
N TYR A 474 33.04 -38.02 18.10
CA TYR A 474 33.67 -37.20 17.06
C TYR A 474 35.00 -36.55 17.49
N ASN A 475 35.41 -36.77 18.75
CA ASN A 475 36.60 -36.16 19.35
C ASN A 475 36.64 -34.63 19.17
N SER A 476 35.48 -33.99 19.33
CA SER A 476 35.28 -32.56 19.13
C SER A 476 34.74 -31.89 20.38
N GLU A 477 35.09 -30.62 20.56
CA GLU A 477 34.60 -29.82 21.69
C GLU A 477 33.27 -29.15 21.31
N ILE A 478 32.28 -29.29 22.19
CA ILE A 478 30.96 -28.64 22.05
C ILE A 478 30.70 -27.71 23.23
N GLN A 479 30.05 -26.58 22.95
CA GLN A 479 29.68 -25.57 23.93
C GLN A 479 28.18 -25.68 24.18
N VAL A 480 27.78 -25.81 25.44
CA VAL A 480 26.38 -25.98 25.85
C VAL A 480 26.02 -24.92 26.87
N LEU A 481 24.80 -24.37 26.79
CA LEU A 481 24.30 -23.41 27.78
C LEU A 481 24.25 -24.05 29.16
N ALA A 482 24.69 -23.36 30.22
CA ALA A 482 24.70 -23.95 31.57
C ALA A 482 23.30 -24.34 32.06
N SER A 483 22.25 -23.65 31.61
CA SER A 483 20.84 -24.00 31.90
C SER A 483 20.31 -25.20 31.12
N GLU A 484 20.96 -25.58 30.02
CA GLU A 484 20.58 -26.72 29.17
C GLU A 484 21.47 -27.95 29.43
N TYR A 485 22.53 -27.79 30.21
CA TYR A 485 23.39 -28.89 30.60
C TYR A 485 22.72 -29.75 31.66
N ASP A 486 22.33 -30.96 31.28
CA ASP A 486 21.88 -32.01 32.17
C ASP A 486 22.50 -33.38 31.78
N LEU A 487 22.47 -34.32 32.72
CA LEU A 487 23.03 -35.66 32.52
C LEU A 487 22.13 -36.59 31.69
N VAL A 488 20.92 -36.14 31.32
CA VAL A 488 19.98 -36.91 30.48
C VAL A 488 20.31 -36.69 29.00
N ASN A 489 20.54 -35.45 28.61
CA ASN A 489 20.89 -35.02 27.26
C ASN A 489 22.40 -35.14 27.00
N TYR A 490 23.24 -34.99 28.03
CA TYR A 490 24.70 -35.07 27.93
C TYR A 490 25.26 -36.13 28.89
N ASP A 491 25.05 -37.39 28.53
CA ASP A 491 25.50 -38.53 29.33
C ASP A 491 27.04 -38.62 29.43
N THR A 492 27.55 -39.20 30.51
CA THR A 492 28.99 -39.32 30.77
C THR A 492 29.72 -40.36 29.92
N ALA A 493 28.98 -41.28 29.28
CA ALA A 493 29.56 -42.27 28.37
C ALA A 493 29.93 -41.61 27.03
N SER A 494 29.05 -40.77 26.48
CA SER A 494 29.21 -40.06 25.20
C SER A 494 29.98 -38.75 25.35
N PHE A 495 29.77 -38.01 26.45
CA PHE A 495 30.35 -36.69 26.68
C PHE A 495 31.25 -36.65 27.92
N ARG A 496 32.27 -35.79 27.89
CA ARG A 496 33.12 -35.50 29.05
C ARG A 496 33.12 -34.01 29.37
N PHE A 497 32.73 -33.66 30.60
CA PHE A 497 32.87 -32.30 31.12
C PHE A 497 34.34 -31.87 31.15
N ILE A 498 34.63 -30.69 30.59
CA ILE A 498 35.97 -30.10 30.59
C ILE A 498 36.03 -28.98 31.64
N ARG A 499 35.23 -27.93 31.46
CA ARG A 499 35.21 -26.73 32.31
C ARG A 499 33.96 -25.89 32.07
N ASN A 500 33.68 -25.01 33.02
CA ASN A 500 32.77 -23.89 32.78
C ASN A 500 33.44 -22.87 31.87
N ILE A 501 32.67 -22.30 30.96
CA ILE A 501 33.09 -21.26 30.02
C ILE A 501 32.09 -20.10 30.05
N GLN A 502 32.54 -18.95 29.57
CA GLN A 502 31.65 -17.85 29.21
C GLN A 502 31.52 -17.88 27.70
N MET A 503 30.30 -18.07 27.21
CA MET A 503 30.01 -18.17 25.78
C MET A 503 28.95 -17.14 25.37
N PRO A 504 28.94 -16.67 24.10
CA PRO A 504 27.85 -15.84 23.60
C PRO A 504 26.53 -16.60 23.69
N ASP A 505 25.48 -15.93 24.15
CA ASP A 505 24.14 -16.52 24.22
C ASP A 505 23.69 -16.93 22.81
N PRO A 506 23.47 -18.24 22.54
CA PRO A 506 23.06 -18.73 21.23
C PRO A 506 21.67 -18.22 20.82
N ASN A 507 20.85 -17.77 21.79
CA ASN A 507 19.54 -17.17 21.52
C ASN A 507 19.62 -15.68 21.16
N MET A 508 20.78 -15.04 21.35
CA MET A 508 21.03 -13.65 20.98
C MET A 508 21.94 -13.60 19.76
N THR A 509 21.35 -13.74 18.57
CA THR A 509 22.08 -13.65 17.28
C THR A 509 22.36 -12.21 16.85
N GLU A 510 21.45 -11.30 17.19
CA GLU A 510 21.49 -9.91 16.76
C GLU A 510 21.13 -8.91 17.87
N LEU A 511 21.72 -7.72 17.75
CA LEU A 511 21.50 -6.60 18.65
C LEU A 511 20.53 -5.60 18.03
N SER A 512 19.32 -5.50 18.56
CA SER A 512 18.40 -4.41 18.24
C SER A 512 18.72 -3.14 19.02
N ILE A 513 18.66 -2.00 18.33
CA ILE A 513 18.72 -0.66 18.94
C ILE A 513 17.36 0.07 18.95
N ARG A 514 16.26 -0.61 18.60
CA ARG A 514 14.93 0.00 18.51
C ARG A 514 14.54 0.68 19.82
N ASP A 515 14.53 -0.05 20.92
CA ASP A 515 14.04 0.47 22.20
C ASP A 515 14.92 1.62 22.69
N PHE A 516 16.24 1.50 22.52
CA PHE A 516 17.20 2.56 22.78
C PHE A 516 16.88 3.86 22.02
N LEU A 517 16.56 3.76 20.72
CA LEU A 517 16.21 4.93 19.91
C LEU A 517 14.87 5.55 20.35
N LEU A 518 13.90 4.72 20.74
CA LEU A 518 12.57 5.18 21.17
C LEU A 518 12.57 5.76 22.59
N GLU A 519 13.43 5.27 23.49
CA GLU A 519 13.59 5.79 24.85
C GLU A 519 14.47 7.04 24.92
N ALA A 520 15.38 7.21 23.95
CA ALA A 520 16.32 8.31 23.95
C ALA A 520 15.58 9.67 24.09
N PRO A 521 16.06 10.57 24.97
CA PRO A 521 15.51 11.91 25.09
C PRO A 521 15.48 12.63 23.74
N THR A 522 16.49 12.40 22.90
CA THR A 522 16.53 12.81 21.50
C THR A 522 17.40 11.83 20.73
N ALA A 523 17.04 11.46 19.51
CA ALA A 523 17.86 10.63 18.63
C ALA A 523 17.80 11.13 17.17
N PHE A 524 18.91 11.01 16.46
CA PHE A 524 19.05 11.35 15.05
C PHE A 524 19.30 10.06 14.28
N ILE A 525 18.48 9.80 13.27
CA ILE A 525 18.53 8.56 12.49
C ILE A 525 18.63 8.95 11.02
N VAL A 526 19.67 8.47 10.34
CA VAL A 526 19.83 8.63 8.90
C VAL A 526 19.39 7.35 8.22
N PHE A 527 18.34 7.41 7.41
CA PHE A 527 17.90 6.28 6.60
C PHE A 527 18.52 6.36 5.21
N ALA A 528 19.19 5.30 4.79
CA ALA A 528 19.70 5.13 3.43
C ALA A 528 19.22 3.78 2.89
N LYS A 529 18.29 3.82 1.94
CA LYS A 529 17.67 2.60 1.37
C LYS A 529 18.71 1.75 0.65
N ASP A 530 19.53 2.41 -0.14
CA ASP A 530 20.58 1.82 -0.95
C ASP A 530 21.75 2.79 -1.01
N LEU A 531 22.93 2.34 -0.59
CA LEU A 531 24.14 3.14 -0.49
C LEU A 531 24.74 3.48 -1.87
N THR A 532 24.39 2.74 -2.91
CA THR A 532 24.88 2.98 -4.28
C THR A 532 24.17 4.15 -4.94
N THR A 533 22.85 4.27 -4.70
CA THR A 533 22.00 5.35 -5.24
C THR A 533 21.80 6.53 -4.30
N ALA A 534 22.21 6.42 -3.03
CA ALA A 534 22.06 7.49 -2.05
C ALA A 534 22.92 8.72 -2.37
N ASP A 535 22.28 9.89 -2.40
CA ASP A 535 22.95 11.16 -2.67
C ASP A 535 23.51 11.79 -1.38
N PHE A 536 24.82 11.60 -1.18
CA PHE A 536 25.60 12.22 -0.09
C PHE A 536 26.47 13.39 -0.57
N SER A 537 26.06 14.11 -1.62
CA SER A 537 26.78 15.31 -2.11
C SER A 537 27.12 16.30 -0.98
N GLU A 538 26.20 16.49 -0.04
CA GLU A 538 26.35 17.36 1.15
C GLU A 538 26.95 16.62 2.38
N ILE A 539 27.91 15.71 2.17
CA ILE A 539 28.52 14.91 3.25
C ILE A 539 29.10 15.75 4.40
N ALA A 540 29.60 16.97 4.10
CA ALA A 540 30.14 17.88 5.11
C ALA A 540 29.08 18.27 6.16
N THR A 541 27.84 18.51 5.73
CA THR A 541 26.73 18.86 6.62
C THR A 541 26.36 17.69 7.54
N TRP A 542 26.33 16.46 7.00
CA TRP A 542 26.11 15.24 7.79
C TRP A 542 27.21 15.04 8.85
N LYS A 543 28.48 15.22 8.48
CA LYS A 543 29.62 15.11 9.41
C LYS A 543 29.57 16.18 10.52
N GLN A 544 29.23 17.42 10.17
CA GLN A 544 29.06 18.50 11.16
C GLN A 544 27.95 18.17 12.15
N MET A 545 26.81 17.65 11.65
CA MET A 545 25.70 17.23 12.50
C MET A 545 26.09 16.08 13.43
N TYR A 546 26.78 15.07 12.92
CA TYR A 546 27.30 13.96 13.71
C TYR A 546 28.29 14.41 14.79
N ALA A 547 29.20 15.34 14.46
CA ALA A 547 30.12 15.91 15.44
C ALA A 547 29.38 16.68 16.55
N ALA A 548 28.36 17.47 16.18
CA ALA A 548 27.55 18.25 17.11
C ALA A 548 26.70 17.38 18.04
N THR A 549 26.15 16.26 17.56
CA THR A 549 25.39 15.30 18.36
C THR A 549 26.30 14.50 19.28
N LYS A 550 27.46 14.05 18.77
CA LYS A 550 28.47 13.34 19.56
C LYS A 550 28.98 14.16 20.74
N LYS A 551 29.28 15.46 20.56
CA LYS A 551 29.69 16.36 21.64
C LYS A 551 28.65 16.48 22.77
N ARG A 552 27.37 16.33 22.43
CA ARG A 552 26.23 16.43 23.37
C ARG A 552 25.71 15.08 23.85
N ASN A 553 26.41 13.98 23.51
CA ASN A 553 26.00 12.61 23.84
C ASN A 553 24.58 12.27 23.34
N ILE A 554 24.19 12.82 22.18
CA ILE A 554 22.92 12.52 21.51
C ILE A 554 23.15 11.35 20.54
N PRO A 555 22.36 10.26 20.61
CA PRO A 555 22.40 9.18 19.64
C PRO A 555 22.28 9.68 18.20
N PHE A 556 23.24 9.31 17.36
CA PHE A 556 23.23 9.55 15.92
C PHE A 556 23.65 8.26 15.22
N VAL A 557 22.75 7.67 14.47
CA VAL A 557 22.96 6.38 13.78
C VAL A 557 22.53 6.48 12.33
N MET A 558 23.13 5.65 11.48
CA MET A 558 22.65 5.40 10.13
C MET A 558 22.02 4.00 10.07
N VAL A 559 20.96 3.86 9.29
CA VAL A 559 20.22 2.62 9.08
C VAL A 559 20.11 2.38 7.57
N CYS A 560 20.52 1.20 7.10
CA CYS A 560 20.50 0.83 5.68
C CYS A 560 20.33 -0.67 5.44
N ALA A 561 19.92 -1.06 4.23
CA ALA A 561 19.79 -2.47 3.83
C ALA A 561 21.07 -3.08 3.22
N GLY A 562 22.16 -2.31 3.12
CA GLY A 562 23.40 -2.74 2.45
C GLY A 562 24.20 -3.77 3.24
N SER A 563 25.01 -4.57 2.53
CA SER A 563 25.91 -5.54 3.15
C SER A 563 27.02 -4.85 3.94
N ARG A 564 27.73 -5.60 4.81
CA ARG A 564 28.83 -5.01 5.58
C ARG A 564 29.97 -4.50 4.69
N ALA A 565 30.23 -5.20 3.58
CA ALA A 565 31.20 -4.75 2.58
C ALA A 565 30.80 -3.42 1.95
N ASP A 566 29.52 -3.24 1.59
CA ASP A 566 29.01 -1.99 1.02
C ASP A 566 29.10 -0.83 2.02
N ILE A 567 28.78 -1.10 3.28
CA ILE A 567 28.88 -0.12 4.36
C ILE A 567 30.32 0.36 4.54
N ASP A 568 31.29 -0.57 4.57
CA ASP A 568 32.69 -0.23 4.78
C ASP A 568 33.30 0.47 3.55
N ALA A 569 32.94 0.04 2.34
CA ALA A 569 33.27 0.76 1.11
C ALA A 569 32.72 2.20 1.12
N TRP A 570 31.46 2.37 1.53
CA TRP A 570 30.82 3.69 1.65
C TRP A 570 31.51 4.56 2.70
N ARG A 571 31.86 4.00 3.87
CA ARG A 571 32.59 4.71 4.94
C ARG A 571 33.93 5.22 4.47
N ASN A 572 34.68 4.38 3.76
CA ASN A 572 36.00 4.71 3.23
C ASN A 572 35.90 5.79 2.14
N LYS A 573 34.93 5.66 1.23
CA LYS A 573 34.66 6.66 0.19
C LYS A 573 34.33 8.03 0.78
N HIS A 574 33.47 8.08 1.78
CA HIS A 574 32.98 9.34 2.35
C HIS A 574 33.78 9.84 3.56
N GLN A 575 34.73 9.04 4.07
CA GLN A 575 35.45 9.31 5.32
C GLN A 575 34.49 9.66 6.47
N PHE A 576 33.40 8.90 6.60
CA PHE A 576 32.33 9.16 7.57
C PHE A 576 32.07 7.94 8.46
N GLN A 577 32.68 7.95 9.66
CA GLN A 577 32.73 6.80 10.58
C GLN A 577 31.55 6.78 11.56
N VAL A 578 30.33 6.84 11.02
CA VAL A 578 29.07 6.79 11.78
C VAL A 578 28.72 5.34 12.17
N PRO A 579 28.08 5.10 13.34
CA PRO A 579 27.46 3.80 13.66
C PRO A 579 26.39 3.43 12.63
N VAL A 580 26.42 2.21 12.09
CA VAL A 580 25.47 1.74 11.07
C VAL A 580 24.76 0.47 11.53
N PHE A 581 23.45 0.41 11.32
CA PHE A 581 22.59 -0.73 11.62
C PHE A 581 21.82 -1.17 10.38
N GLY A 582 21.51 -2.45 10.29
CA GLY A 582 20.72 -3.06 9.24
C GLY A 582 19.23 -2.82 9.44
N LEU A 583 18.50 -2.66 8.34
CA LEU A 583 17.04 -2.78 8.29
C LEU A 583 16.64 -3.23 6.89
N ASP A 584 15.53 -3.96 6.79
CA ASP A 584 14.99 -4.43 5.51
C ASP A 584 14.72 -3.28 4.51
N PHE A 585 14.94 -3.57 3.22
CA PHE A 585 14.81 -2.60 2.14
C PHE A 585 13.37 -2.11 1.94
N ILE A 586 12.39 -3.00 2.06
CA ILE A 586 10.97 -2.68 1.94
C ILE A 586 10.56 -1.78 3.12
N GLU A 587 11.03 -2.08 4.33
CA GLU A 587 10.78 -1.22 5.49
C GLU A 587 11.36 0.19 5.32
N LEU A 588 12.60 0.30 4.83
CA LEU A 588 13.22 1.61 4.57
C LEU A 588 12.46 2.40 3.51
N LYS A 589 11.90 1.74 2.48
CA LYS A 589 11.00 2.37 1.50
C LYS A 589 9.79 2.99 2.20
N VAL A 590 9.18 2.29 3.16
CA VAL A 590 8.01 2.78 3.92
C VAL A 590 8.39 3.98 4.80
N ILE A 591 9.54 3.93 5.49
CA ILE A 591 9.95 4.99 6.42
C ILE A 591 10.20 6.34 5.72
N ALA A 592 10.94 6.32 4.60
CA ALA A 592 11.38 7.54 3.92
C ALA A 592 11.38 7.40 2.39
N ARG A 593 10.91 8.44 1.69
CA ARG A 593 10.94 8.46 0.22
C ARG A 593 12.30 8.94 -0.31
N SER A 594 12.94 9.90 0.36
CA SER A 594 14.29 10.34 0.01
C SER A 594 15.38 9.32 0.37
N ASN A 595 16.45 9.29 -0.41
CA ASN A 595 17.65 8.47 -0.16
C ASN A 595 18.92 9.35 -0.25
N PRO A 596 19.57 9.73 0.87
CA PRO A 596 19.20 9.46 2.26
C PRO A 596 18.11 10.40 2.81
N SER A 597 17.60 10.11 4.01
CA SER A 597 16.66 10.95 4.75
C SER A 597 17.02 11.01 6.23
N LEU A 598 16.92 12.18 6.85
CA LEU A 598 17.12 12.37 8.29
C LEU A 598 15.78 12.30 9.01
N MET A 599 15.71 11.51 10.09
CA MET A 599 14.63 11.54 11.06
C MET A 599 15.17 11.97 12.42
N VAL A 600 14.44 12.85 13.10
CA VAL A 600 14.74 13.31 14.47
C VAL A 600 13.62 12.83 15.39
N LEU A 601 13.99 12.01 16.37
CA LEU A 601 13.08 11.50 17.40
C LEU A 601 13.28 12.24 18.72
N GLN A 602 12.21 12.39 19.49
CA GLN A 602 12.23 12.85 20.88
C GLN A 602 11.30 11.95 21.70
N LYS A 603 11.85 11.07 22.55
CA LYS A 603 11.09 10.08 23.34
C LYS A 603 10.10 9.28 22.46
N GLY A 604 10.57 8.79 21.32
CA GLY A 604 9.78 7.99 20.38
C GLY A 604 8.85 8.79 19.45
N VAL A 605 8.73 10.10 19.63
CA VAL A 605 7.94 10.98 18.74
C VAL A 605 8.80 11.52 17.60
N VAL A 606 8.34 11.38 16.36
CA VAL A 606 8.98 11.98 15.18
C VAL A 606 8.80 13.49 15.21
N LYS A 607 9.86 14.23 15.56
CA LYS A 607 9.82 15.70 15.61
C LYS A 607 10.18 16.36 14.29
N GLY A 608 10.97 15.70 13.46
CA GLY A 608 11.33 16.21 12.14
C GLY A 608 11.76 15.09 11.21
N LYS A 609 11.46 15.26 9.91
CA LYS A 609 11.88 14.37 8.84
C LYS A 609 12.32 15.23 7.64
N TYR A 610 13.54 15.00 7.16
CA TYR A 610 14.18 15.87 6.17
C TYR A 610 14.87 15.06 5.07
N PRO A 611 14.51 15.27 3.80
CA PRO A 611 15.24 14.70 2.68
C PRO A 611 16.62 15.35 2.56
N HIS A 612 17.58 14.65 1.92
CA HIS A 612 18.95 15.15 1.76
C HIS A 612 19.03 16.54 1.12
N ARG A 613 18.13 16.86 0.18
CA ARG A 613 18.07 18.15 -0.54
C ARG A 613 17.71 19.35 0.34
N SER A 614 17.08 19.12 1.49
CA SER A 614 16.68 20.18 2.41
C SER A 614 17.14 19.86 3.83
N LEU A 615 18.33 19.30 3.97
CA LEU A 615 18.91 18.94 5.26
C LEU A 615 19.20 20.22 6.09
N PRO A 616 18.53 20.43 7.23
CA PRO A 616 18.80 21.60 8.06
C PRO A 616 20.08 21.43 8.88
N LYS A 617 20.73 22.55 9.21
CA LYS A 617 21.87 22.55 10.14
C LYS A 617 21.42 22.17 11.55
N PHE A 618 22.34 21.60 12.34
CA PHE A 618 22.06 21.15 13.71
C PHE A 618 21.43 22.26 14.59
N ASP A 619 21.99 23.47 14.58
CA ASP A 619 21.49 24.57 15.42
C ASP A 619 20.06 24.99 15.06
N TRP A 620 19.70 24.89 13.77
CA TRP A 620 18.34 25.16 13.32
C TRP A 620 17.36 24.12 13.87
N ILE A 621 17.72 22.83 13.82
CA ILE A 621 16.91 21.73 14.39
C ILE A 621 16.75 21.95 15.89
N GLN A 622 17.84 22.25 16.60
CA GLN A 622 17.77 22.49 18.04
C GLN A 622 16.80 23.63 18.38
N LYS A 623 16.86 24.76 17.65
CA LYS A 623 16.02 25.92 17.90
C LYS A 623 14.55 25.73 17.51
N HIS A 624 14.28 25.10 16.36
CA HIS A 624 12.93 25.10 15.76
C HIS A 624 12.18 23.77 15.87
N VAL A 625 12.90 22.67 16.12
CA VAL A 625 12.33 21.32 16.15
C VAL A 625 12.30 20.77 17.57
N LEU A 626 13.45 20.82 18.27
CA LEU A 626 13.57 20.21 19.61
C LEU A 626 13.06 21.12 20.73
N ASN A 627 13.18 22.45 20.56
CA ASN A 627 12.76 23.44 21.56
C ASN A 627 11.35 24.01 21.31
N LYS A 628 10.62 23.48 20.32
CA LYS A 628 9.24 23.89 20.06
C LYS A 628 8.35 23.29 21.15
N LYS A 629 7.81 24.14 22.03
CA LYS A 629 6.90 23.76 23.12
C LYS A 629 5.67 23.03 22.60
#